data_AF-A0A534L712-F1
#
_entry.id   AF-A0A534L712-F1
#
_cell.length_a   1.000
_cell.length_b   1.000
_cell.length_c   1.000
_cell.angle_alpha   90.00
_cell.angle_beta   90.00
_cell.angle_gamma   90.00
#
_symmetry.space_group_name_H-M   'P 1'
#
loop_
_entity.id
_entity.type
_entity.pdbx_description
1 polymer ?
#
loop_
_entity_poly.entity_id
_entity_poly.type
_entity_poly.pdbx_seq_one_letter_code
_entity_poly.pdbx_strand_id
1 'polypeptide(L)'
;DHVPPPQVDEWGYGFRVPMIIVSPFSKPGVVDHEVMDHTSILKFIAANWDLPSLTPREANASDMMSAFAFPEGGRKQMDPYPRATVSRTPIYLLSLGVFAEDLTRIKDAARVRFARVHLSA
;
A
#
# COMPACT_ATOMS: atom_id res chain seq x y z
N ASP A 1 5.10 9.59 24.58
CA ASP A 1 5.02 10.73 23.67
C ASP A 1 5.50 11.99 24.40
N HIS A 2 6.29 12.87 23.78
CA HIS A 2 6.94 13.99 24.49
C HIS A 2 6.36 15.38 24.17
N VAL A 3 5.58 15.52 23.10
CA VAL A 3 4.99 16.83 22.77
C VAL A 3 3.59 16.89 23.39
N PRO A 4 3.25 17.99 24.07
CA PRO A 4 1.90 18.19 24.59
C PRO A 4 0.86 18.13 23.47
N PRO A 5 -0.28 17.46 23.68
CA PRO A 5 -1.31 17.40 22.66
C PRO A 5 -1.99 18.76 22.46
N PRO A 6 -2.32 19.12 21.21
CA PRO A 6 -3.12 20.30 20.92
C PRO A 6 -4.50 20.25 21.61
N GLN A 7 -4.97 21.41 22.04
CA GLN A 7 -6.33 21.60 22.57
C GLN A 7 -7.26 22.01 21.43
N VAL A 8 -8.16 21.12 21.03
CA VAL A 8 -9.08 21.32 19.89
C VAL A 8 -10.55 21.38 20.30
N ASP A 9 -10.89 20.91 21.49
CA ASP A 9 -12.22 20.94 22.10
C ASP A 9 -12.09 20.90 23.63
N GLU A 10 -13.20 20.66 24.34
CA GLU A 10 -13.25 20.58 25.81
C GLU A 10 -12.28 19.54 26.39
N TRP A 11 -11.96 18.48 25.64
CA TRP A 11 -11.11 17.38 26.09
C TRP A 11 -9.71 17.41 25.47
N GLY A 12 -9.56 18.08 24.32
CA GLY A 12 -8.33 18.11 23.54
C GLY A 12 -7.99 16.78 22.87
N TYR A 13 -6.80 16.71 22.26
CA TYR A 13 -6.26 15.43 21.81
C TYR A 13 -5.58 14.65 22.93
N GLY A 14 -5.50 13.33 22.75
CA GLY A 14 -4.70 12.44 23.60
C GLY A 14 -3.24 12.40 23.18
N PHE A 15 -2.47 11.51 23.80
CA PHE A 15 -1.10 11.21 23.35
C PHE A 15 -1.10 10.68 21.90
N ARG A 16 -0.04 10.94 21.14
CA ARG A 16 0.03 10.48 19.74
C ARG A 16 0.19 8.97 19.65
N VAL A 17 -0.51 8.41 18.68
CA VAL A 17 -0.44 7.01 18.28
C VAL A 17 0.09 6.90 16.86
N PRO A 18 0.83 5.82 16.53
CA PRO A 18 1.26 5.59 15.16
C PRO A 18 0.07 5.26 14.25
N MET A 19 0.12 5.74 13.02
CA MET A 19 -0.81 5.38 11.95
C MET A 19 -0.01 4.94 10.72
N ILE A 20 -0.41 3.85 10.08
CA ILE A 20 0.21 3.33 8.87
C ILE A 20 -0.89 3.11 7.83
N ILE A 21 -0.69 3.65 6.63
CA ILE A 21 -1.61 3.50 5.50
C ILE A 21 -0.92 2.62 4.45
N VAL A 22 -1.49 1.44 4.19
CA VAL A 22 -1.02 0.52 3.16
C VAL A 22 -2.04 0.52 2.03
N SER A 23 -1.67 1.09 0.88
CA SER A 23 -2.53 1.15 -0.28
C SER A 23 -1.73 1.21 -1.57
N PRO A 24 -2.23 0.62 -2.66
CA PRO A 24 -1.85 0.97 -4.03
C PRO A 24 -1.69 2.46 -4.34
N PHE A 25 -2.48 3.29 -3.66
CA PHE A 25 -2.57 4.73 -3.90
C PHE A 25 -1.88 5.55 -2.81
N SER A 26 -1.31 4.92 -1.77
CA SER A 26 -0.57 5.69 -0.77
C SER A 26 0.75 6.18 -1.34
N LYS A 27 1.16 7.39 -0.95
CA LYS A 27 2.44 7.95 -1.38
C LYS A 27 3.59 7.11 -0.77
N PRO A 28 4.50 6.55 -1.58
CA PRO A 28 5.55 5.67 -1.07
C PRO A 28 6.61 6.45 -0.30
N GLY A 29 7.02 5.93 0.86
CA GLY A 29 8.15 6.48 1.64
C GLY A 29 7.89 7.86 2.26
N VAL A 30 6.62 8.29 2.36
CA VAL A 30 6.24 9.58 2.93
C VAL A 30 5.83 9.42 4.40
N VAL A 31 6.30 10.34 5.24
CA VAL A 31 5.75 10.59 6.57
C VAL A 31 4.83 11.80 6.46
N ASP A 32 3.54 11.59 6.67
CA ASP A 32 2.58 12.68 6.72
C ASP A 32 2.67 13.38 8.09
N HIS A 33 2.69 14.70 8.08
CA HIS A 33 2.80 15.55 9.27
C HIS A 33 1.50 16.31 9.57
N GLU A 34 0.45 16.08 8.78
CA GLU A 34 -0.87 16.60 9.08
C GLU A 34 -1.38 16.06 10.43
N VAL A 35 -1.99 16.94 11.21
CA VAL A 35 -2.50 16.59 12.55
C VAL A 35 -3.82 15.86 12.38
N MET A 36 -3.80 14.55 12.64
CA MET A 36 -4.97 13.68 12.54
C MET A 36 -5.29 13.05 13.90
N ASP A 37 -6.56 12.70 14.10
CA ASP A 37 -7.03 11.94 15.23
C ASP A 37 -7.83 10.70 14.77
N HIS A 38 -8.40 9.94 15.70
CA HIS A 38 -9.17 8.74 15.35
C HIS A 38 -10.41 9.07 14.49
N THR A 39 -10.94 10.29 14.60
CA THR A 39 -12.10 10.71 13.81
C THR A 39 -11.74 11.10 12.38
N SER A 40 -10.46 11.36 12.06
CA SER A 40 -9.96 11.49 10.68
C SER A 40 -10.25 10.23 9.83
N ILE A 41 -10.27 9.05 10.45
CA ILE A 41 -10.66 7.80 9.77
C ILE A 41 -12.13 7.85 9.34
N LEU A 42 -13.00 8.33 10.23
CA LEU A 42 -14.42 8.48 9.94
C LEU A 42 -14.65 9.58 8.90
N LYS A 43 -13.94 10.71 9.00
CA LYS A 43 -14.00 11.80 8.03
C LYS A 43 -13.65 11.33 6.61
N PHE A 44 -12.59 10.55 6.47
CA PHE A 44 -12.18 9.96 5.19
C PHE A 44 -13.24 9.01 4.62
N ILE A 45 -13.83 8.16 5.47
CA ILE A 45 -14.95 7.29 5.07
C ILE A 45 -16.11 8.16 4.61
N ALA A 46 -16.55 9.12 5.42
CA ALA A 46 -17.66 9.99 5.09
C ALA A 46 -17.44 10.71 3.75
N ALA A 47 -16.24 11.25 3.51
CA ALA A 47 -15.88 11.90 2.26
C ALA A 47 -15.91 10.95 1.05
N ASN A 48 -15.45 9.71 1.20
CA ASN A 48 -15.40 8.73 0.11
C ASN A 48 -16.79 8.21 -0.32
N TRP A 49 -17.76 8.20 0.59
CA TRP A 49 -19.12 7.69 0.33
C TRP A 49 -20.22 8.78 0.36
N ASP A 50 -19.83 10.05 0.38
CA ASP A 50 -20.74 11.20 0.45
C ASP A 50 -21.74 11.10 1.60
N LEU A 51 -21.23 10.76 2.78
CA LEU A 51 -22.03 10.61 4.00
C LEU A 51 -21.96 11.89 4.84
N PRO A 52 -23.05 12.25 5.56
CA PRO A 52 -23.00 13.30 6.56
C PRO A 52 -22.14 12.88 7.75
N SER A 53 -21.47 13.83 8.38
CA SER A 53 -20.73 13.57 9.62
C SER A 53 -21.66 13.19 10.76
N LEU A 54 -21.23 12.25 11.58
CA LEU A 54 -21.97 11.73 12.72
C LEU A 54 -21.82 12.60 13.96
N THR A 55 -20.70 13.31 14.09
CA THR A 55 -20.41 14.17 15.25
C THR A 55 -19.74 15.48 14.83
N PRO A 56 -19.86 16.56 15.64
CA PRO A 56 -19.11 17.80 15.38
C PRO A 56 -17.60 17.62 15.39
N ARG A 57 -17.06 16.71 16.21
CA ARG A 57 -15.62 16.43 16.26
C ARG A 57 -15.13 15.85 14.94
N GLU A 58 -15.81 14.82 14.45
CA GLU A 58 -15.54 14.26 13.12
C GLU A 58 -15.66 15.32 12.03
N ALA A 59 -16.71 16.15 12.07
CA ALA A 59 -16.92 17.19 11.07
C ALA A 59 -15.72 18.16 10.99
N ASN A 60 -15.09 18.45 12.14
CA ASN A 60 -13.93 19.34 12.28
C ASN A 60 -12.57 18.63 12.14
N ALA A 61 -12.52 17.32 11.96
CA ALA A 61 -11.28 16.57 11.81
C ALA A 61 -10.64 16.77 10.44
N SER A 62 -9.31 16.68 10.38
CA SER A 62 -8.56 16.58 9.13
C SER A 62 -8.88 15.29 8.38
N ASP A 63 -8.95 15.36 7.05
CA ASP A 63 -9.12 14.20 6.18
C ASP A 63 -7.76 13.53 5.88
N MET A 64 -7.76 12.24 5.59
CA MET A 64 -6.55 11.45 5.27
C MET A 64 -6.13 11.53 3.80
N MET A 65 -6.80 12.37 3.00
CA MET A 65 -6.58 12.45 1.54
C MET A 65 -5.14 12.85 1.17
N SER A 66 -4.47 13.62 2.02
CA SER A 66 -3.06 14.02 1.89
C SER A 66 -2.08 12.85 1.77
N ALA A 67 -2.41 11.68 2.35
CA ALA A 67 -1.60 10.47 2.28
C ALA A 67 -1.69 9.75 0.92
N PHE A 68 -2.65 10.10 0.06
CA PHE A 68 -2.91 9.40 -1.20
C PHE A 68 -2.51 10.22 -2.43
N ALA A 69 -2.13 9.51 -3.49
CA ALA A 69 -1.92 10.06 -4.83
C ALA A 69 -2.68 9.18 -5.84
N PHE A 70 -3.80 9.68 -6.33
CA PHE A 70 -4.62 8.97 -7.32
C PHE A 70 -4.22 9.37 -8.74
N PRO A 71 -4.14 8.41 -9.69
CA PRO A 71 -3.89 8.73 -11.08
C PRO A 71 -5.06 9.50 -11.70
N GLU A 72 -4.75 10.55 -12.45
CA GLU A 72 -5.72 11.23 -13.32
C GLU A 72 -6.24 10.20 -14.36
N GLY A 73 -7.54 9.91 -14.34
CA GLY A 73 -8.17 8.94 -15.26
C GLY A 73 -8.70 7.63 -14.66
N GLY A 74 -8.76 7.51 -13.34
CA GLY A 74 -9.46 6.40 -12.67
C GLY A 74 -8.61 5.14 -12.48
N ARG A 75 -9.16 4.20 -11.70
CA ARG A 75 -8.48 3.01 -11.21
C ARG A 75 -7.78 2.26 -12.35
N LYS A 76 -6.45 2.31 -12.43
CA LYS A 76 -5.73 1.15 -12.95
C LYS A 76 -6.02 0.02 -11.98
N GLN A 77 -6.74 -1.00 -12.45
CA GLN A 77 -7.01 -2.19 -11.66
C GLN A 77 -5.66 -2.75 -11.21
N MET A 78 -5.34 -2.54 -9.93
CA MET A 78 -4.21 -3.19 -9.30
C MET A 78 -4.49 -4.69 -9.37
N ASP A 79 -3.53 -5.48 -9.82
CA ASP A 79 -3.61 -6.94 -9.67
C ASP A 79 -3.85 -7.23 -8.18
N PRO A 80 -5.00 -7.84 -7.78
CA PRO A 80 -5.33 -8.05 -6.37
C PRO A 80 -4.27 -8.88 -5.63
N TYR A 81 -3.43 -9.56 -6.41
CA TYR A 81 -2.24 -10.24 -5.96
C TYR A 81 -1.12 -9.87 -6.92
N PRO A 82 -0.32 -8.81 -6.66
CA PRO A 82 0.91 -8.64 -7.43
C PRO A 82 1.69 -9.92 -7.20
N ARG A 83 1.77 -10.79 -8.23
CA ARG A 83 2.62 -11.97 -8.15
C ARG A 83 3.97 -11.43 -7.71
N ALA A 84 4.42 -11.84 -6.52
CA ALA A 84 5.78 -11.57 -6.12
C ALA A 84 6.61 -12.05 -7.31
N THR A 85 7.20 -11.11 -8.05
CA THR A 85 8.18 -11.46 -9.06
C THR A 85 9.37 -11.88 -8.21
N VAL A 86 9.33 -13.14 -7.79
CA VAL A 86 10.51 -13.82 -7.28
C VAL A 86 11.46 -13.72 -8.46
N SER A 87 12.38 -12.76 -8.37
CA SER A 87 13.50 -12.70 -9.29
C SER A 87 14.16 -14.07 -9.18
N ARG A 88 13.86 -14.94 -10.13
CA ARG A 88 14.57 -16.18 -10.34
C ARG A 88 15.94 -15.87 -10.94
N THR A 89 16.61 -14.79 -10.49
CA THR A 89 18.06 -14.70 -10.63
C THR A 89 18.56 -15.99 -10.01
N PRO A 90 19.02 -16.96 -10.83
CA PRO A 90 19.65 -18.12 -10.27
C PRO A 90 20.85 -17.56 -9.52
N ILE A 91 21.08 -17.99 -8.27
CA ILE A 91 22.32 -17.68 -7.53
C ILE A 91 23.55 -18.34 -8.22
N TYR A 92 23.39 -18.89 -9.42
CA TYR A 92 24.44 -19.52 -10.21
C TYR A 92 25.02 -18.55 -11.25
N LEU A 93 25.87 -17.61 -10.83
CA LEU A 93 26.84 -16.99 -11.75
C LEU A 93 27.98 -16.26 -11.01
N LEU A 94 28.69 -16.97 -10.16
CA LEU A 94 30.04 -16.57 -9.71
C LEU A 94 31.06 -17.73 -9.75
N SER A 95 30.82 -18.83 -10.47
CA SER A 95 31.88 -19.86 -10.63
C SER A 95 32.06 -20.55 -11.97
N LEU A 96 31.23 -20.37 -13.01
CA LEU A 96 31.54 -20.94 -14.33
C LEU A 96 31.07 -19.99 -15.44
N GLY A 97 32.02 -19.33 -16.10
CA GLY A 97 31.78 -18.33 -17.14
C GLY A 97 31.14 -18.91 -18.40
N VAL A 98 29.83 -18.70 -18.56
CA VAL A 98 29.10 -18.98 -19.80
C VAL A 98 28.45 -17.69 -20.29
N PHE A 99 28.87 -17.24 -21.47
CA PHE A 99 28.38 -16.04 -22.15
C PHE A 99 26.96 -16.26 -22.70
N ALA A 100 26.09 -15.25 -22.55
CA ALA A 100 24.71 -15.27 -22.99
C ALA A 100 24.59 -14.81 -24.46
N GLU A 101 24.24 -15.72 -25.37
CA GLU A 101 23.82 -15.35 -26.73
C GLU A 101 22.42 -15.83 -27.13
N ASP A 102 21.68 -16.59 -26.30
CA ASP A 102 20.43 -17.22 -26.77
C ASP A 102 19.21 -16.97 -25.85
N LEU A 103 18.92 -15.70 -25.59
CA LEU A 103 17.73 -15.26 -24.82
C LEU A 103 16.60 -14.68 -25.69
N THR A 104 16.77 -14.59 -27.01
CA THR A 104 15.76 -14.07 -27.93
C THR A 104 14.66 -15.08 -28.30
N ARG A 105 14.81 -16.35 -27.89
CA ARG A 105 13.88 -17.45 -28.28
C ARG A 105 12.85 -17.86 -27.21
N ILE A 106 12.83 -17.21 -26.05
CA ILE A 106 11.93 -17.53 -24.92
C ILE A 106 10.83 -16.44 -24.81
N LYS A 107 10.05 -16.23 -25.87
CA LYS A 107 8.86 -15.35 -25.81
C LYS A 107 7.53 -15.99 -26.25
N ASP A 108 7.53 -17.17 -26.85
CA ASP A 108 6.33 -17.70 -27.55
C ASP A 108 5.75 -19.03 -27.04
N ALA A 109 5.92 -19.41 -25.77
CA ALA A 109 5.33 -20.66 -25.28
C ALA A 109 4.62 -20.51 -23.93
N ALA A 110 3.45 -19.87 -23.96
CA ALA A 110 2.38 -20.16 -23.02
C ALA A 110 2.02 -21.66 -23.12
N ARG A 111 2.57 -22.48 -22.23
CA ARG A 111 2.10 -23.85 -22.02
C ARG A 111 2.11 -24.15 -20.52
N VAL A 112 0.94 -24.00 -19.92
CA VAL A 112 0.57 -24.65 -18.66
C VAL A 112 0.94 -26.13 -18.78
N ARG A 113 1.80 -26.63 -17.89
CA ARG A 113 2.01 -28.07 -17.68
C ARG A 113 1.82 -28.37 -16.20
N PHE A 114 0.76 -29.09 -15.89
CA PHE A 114 0.59 -29.75 -14.60
C PHE A 114 1.60 -30.89 -14.53
N ALA A 115 2.51 -30.87 -13.56
CA ALA A 115 3.38 -32.00 -13.25
C ALA A 115 2.92 -32.63 -11.92
N ARG A 116 2.52 -33.90 -12.03
CA ARG A 116 2.05 -34.81 -10.98
C ARG A 116 3.08 -34.91 -9.84
N VAL A 117 2.68 -34.61 -8.62
CA VAL A 117 3.43 -34.98 -7.42
C VAL A 117 3.30 -36.49 -7.24
N HIS A 118 4.43 -37.21 -7.29
CA HIS A 118 4.58 -38.54 -6.70
C HIS A 118 5.54 -38.39 -5.52
N LEU A 119 5.06 -38.75 -4.33
CA LEU A 119 5.90 -38.96 -3.15
C LEU A 119 6.49 -40.37 -3.20
N SER A 120 7.81 -40.49 -3.10
CA SER A 120 8.58 -41.65 -2.58
C SER A 120 10.07 -41.27 -2.64
N ALA A 121 10.92 -41.42 -1.62
CA ALA A 121 10.81 -42.03 -0.29
C ALA A 121 11.38 -41.07 0.78
#